data_AF-A0A4Q4ZFD7-F1
#
_entry.id   AF-A0A4Q4ZFD7-F1
#
_cell.length_a   1.000
_cell.length_b   1.000
_cell.length_c   1.000
_cell.angle_alpha   90.00
_cell.angle_beta   90.00
_cell.angle_gamma   90.00
#
_symmetry.space_group_name_H-M   'P 1'
#
loop_
_entity.id
_entity.type
_entity.pdbx_description
1 polymer ?
#
loop_
_entity_poly.entity_id
_entity_poly.type
_entity_poly.pdbx_seq_one_letter_code
_entity_poly.pdbx_strand_id
1 'polypeptide(L)'
;MSRTEKTSPYLVKLWDGTLRRVAEHDHRFGDCDLPQTLAEHRARCNSRCRWELRYDGTHICCCQLCRAQTWVRNDLRGERNRARIRLGEALKEYRGSGDWED
;
A
#
# COMPACT_ATOMS: atom_id res chain seq x y z
N MET A 1 -22.94 12.04 -16.47
CA MET A 1 -21.93 11.83 -15.42
C MET A 1 -20.72 11.14 -16.03
N SER A 2 -19.54 11.76 -16.03
CA SER A 2 -18.32 11.17 -16.61
C SER A 2 -17.91 9.96 -15.78
N ARG A 3 -17.65 8.81 -16.43
CA ARG A 3 -17.00 7.65 -15.82
C ARG A 3 -15.56 8.04 -15.48
N THR A 4 -15.36 8.58 -14.29
CA THR A 4 -14.03 8.98 -13.85
C THR A 4 -13.22 7.71 -13.61
N GLU A 5 -12.33 7.36 -14.55
CA GLU A 5 -11.42 6.20 -14.46
C GLU A 5 -10.65 6.16 -13.13
N LYS A 6 -10.51 7.30 -12.47
CA LYS A 6 -9.90 7.45 -11.15
C LYS A 6 -10.59 6.61 -10.05
N THR A 7 -11.91 6.46 -10.08
CA THR A 7 -12.68 5.77 -9.01
C THR A 7 -13.05 4.33 -9.33
N SER A 8 -12.73 3.84 -10.54
CA SER A 8 -12.97 2.43 -10.88
C SER A 8 -12.28 1.51 -9.85
N PRO A 9 -12.99 0.49 -9.33
CA PRO A 9 -12.39 -0.44 -8.39
C PRO A 9 -11.15 -1.11 -8.98
N TYR A 10 -10.15 -1.37 -8.13
CA TYR A 10 -8.88 -1.97 -8.53
C TYR A 10 -9.04 -3.24 -9.38
N LEU A 11 -9.94 -4.15 -8.98
CA LEU A 11 -10.21 -5.36 -9.75
C LEU A 11 -10.75 -5.03 -11.14
N VAL A 12 -11.64 -4.04 -11.29
CA VAL A 12 -12.15 -3.66 -12.62
C VAL A 12 -10.99 -3.17 -13.51
N LYS A 13 -10.10 -2.34 -12.96
CA LYS A 13 -8.93 -1.82 -13.67
C LYS A 13 -7.94 -2.91 -14.11
N LEU A 14 -7.79 -3.99 -13.33
CA LEU A 14 -6.98 -5.15 -13.73
C LEU A 14 -7.59 -5.92 -14.89
N TRP A 15 -8.92 -5.96 -14.97
CA TRP A 15 -9.65 -6.74 -15.96
C TRP A 15 -9.99 -5.97 -17.24
N ASP A 16 -10.07 -4.63 -17.19
CA ASP A 16 -10.28 -3.77 -18.35
C ASP A 16 -8.96 -3.36 -19.05
N GLY A 17 -7.81 -3.73 -18.49
CA GLY A 17 -6.48 -3.47 -19.05
C GLY A 17 -5.88 -2.11 -18.68
N THR A 18 -6.59 -1.29 -17.90
CA THR A 18 -6.04 -0.04 -17.32
C THR A 18 -4.81 -0.33 -16.45
N LEU A 19 -4.81 -1.48 -15.78
CA LEU A 19 -3.69 -1.99 -15.00
C LEU A 19 -3.03 -3.17 -15.67
N ARG A 20 -1.70 -3.14 -15.71
CA ARG A 20 -0.93 -4.28 -16.17
C ARG A 20 -0.98 -5.40 -15.12
N ARG A 21 -1.44 -6.56 -15.56
CA ARG A 21 -1.41 -7.79 -14.78
C ARG A 21 -0.45 -8.81 -15.37
N VAL A 22 0.03 -9.70 -14.52
CA VAL A 22 0.83 -10.87 -14.89
C VAL A 22 0.20 -12.12 -14.30
N ALA A 23 0.28 -13.22 -15.04
CA ALA A 23 -0.17 -14.50 -14.55
C ALA A 23 0.90 -15.10 -13.64
N GLU A 24 0.53 -15.43 -12.41
CA GLU A 24 1.33 -16.27 -11.52
C GLU A 24 0.70 -17.64 -11.45
N HIS A 25 1.49 -18.66 -11.77
CA HIS A 25 1.05 -20.04 -11.88
C HIS A 25 1.60 -20.89 -10.75
N ASP A 26 0.72 -21.64 -10.09
CA ASP A 26 1.08 -22.68 -9.12
C ASP A 26 0.36 -23.99 -9.48
N HIS A 27 1.07 -24.84 -10.23
CA HIS A 27 0.56 -26.12 -10.73
C HIS A 27 1.00 -27.32 -9.87
N ARG A 28 1.48 -27.09 -8.64
CA ARG A 28 2.01 -28.18 -7.78
C ARG A 28 1.01 -29.31 -7.51
N PHE A 29 -0.30 -29.02 -7.58
CA PHE A 29 -1.35 -29.94 -7.21
C PHE A 29 -2.50 -30.00 -8.24
N GLY A 30 -2.19 -29.87 -9.52
CA GLY A 30 -3.16 -30.07 -10.61
C GLY A 30 -3.11 -29.02 -11.71
N ASP A 31 -4.17 -28.99 -12.50
CA ASP A 31 -4.29 -28.15 -13.69
C ASP A 31 -4.35 -26.65 -13.35
N CYS A 32 -4.02 -25.84 -14.36
CA CYS A 32 -4.10 -24.39 -14.27
C CYS A 32 -5.54 -23.94 -13.97
N ASP A 33 -5.72 -23.30 -12.83
CA ASP A 33 -7.00 -22.73 -12.38
C ASP A 33 -7.01 -21.20 -12.47
N LEU A 34 -6.18 -20.63 -13.36
CA LEU A 34 -6.12 -19.19 -13.59
C LEU A 34 -7.46 -18.70 -14.19
N PRO A 35 -8.16 -17.75 -13.55
CA PRO A 35 -9.42 -17.25 -14.08
C PRO A 35 -9.20 -16.52 -15.40
N GLN A 36 -10.09 -16.73 -16.37
CA GLN A 36 -10.07 -16.07 -17.69
C GLN A 36 -10.99 -14.85 -17.74
N THR A 37 -11.91 -14.73 -16.78
CA THR A 37 -12.85 -13.61 -16.70
C THR A 37 -12.93 -13.02 -15.28
N LEU A 38 -13.36 -11.76 -15.17
CA LEU A 38 -13.63 -11.13 -13.86
C LEU A 38 -14.72 -11.90 -13.09
N ALA A 39 -15.69 -12.48 -13.79
CA ALA A 39 -16.75 -13.29 -13.18
C ALA A 39 -16.16 -14.55 -12.54
N GLU A 40 -15.30 -15.28 -13.26
CA GLU A 40 -14.59 -16.45 -12.71
C GLU A 40 -13.70 -16.07 -11.53
N HIS A 41 -12.98 -14.96 -11.61
CA HIS A 41 -12.14 -14.48 -10.51
C HIS A 41 -12.98 -14.12 -9.27
N ARG A 42 -14.20 -13.60 -9.43
CA ARG A 42 -15.09 -13.32 -8.29
C ARG A 42 -15.71 -14.58 -7.71
N ALA A 43 -15.97 -15.59 -8.54
CA ALA A 43 -16.53 -16.86 -8.11
C ALA A 43 -15.48 -17.75 -7.41
N ARG A 44 -14.20 -17.58 -7.73
CA ARG A 44 -13.10 -18.38 -7.17
C ARG A 44 -12.46 -17.66 -6.00
N CYS A 45 -12.65 -18.18 -4.79
CA CYS A 45 -11.99 -17.66 -3.58
C CYS A 45 -10.58 -18.24 -3.36
N ASN A 46 -10.28 -19.41 -3.93
CA ASN A 46 -9.08 -20.20 -3.60
C ASN A 46 -8.33 -20.75 -4.83
N SER A 47 -8.23 -19.99 -5.93
CA SER A 47 -7.39 -20.43 -7.05
C SER A 47 -5.91 -20.34 -6.69
N ARG A 48 -5.12 -21.32 -7.12
CA ARG A 48 -3.66 -21.33 -6.88
C ARG A 48 -2.94 -20.45 -7.89
N CYS A 49 -3.37 -20.53 -9.15
CA CYS A 49 -2.97 -19.57 -10.17
C CYS A 49 -3.78 -18.29 -10.00
N ARG A 50 -3.10 -17.14 -10.00
CA ARG A 50 -3.73 -15.83 -9.78
C ARG A 50 -3.17 -14.77 -10.71
N TRP A 51 -3.96 -13.73 -10.93
CA TRP A 51 -3.49 -12.51 -11.57
C TRP A 51 -2.87 -11.61 -10.52
N GLU A 52 -1.59 -11.29 -10.68
CA GLU A 52 -0.92 -10.28 -9.88
C GLU A 52 -0.77 -8.97 -10.63
N LEU A 53 -0.82 -7.86 -9.89
CA LEU A 53 -0.47 -6.56 -10.43
C LEU A 53 1.03 -6.50 -10.66
N ARG A 54 1.41 -6.16 -11.89
CA ARG A 54 2.77 -5.72 -12.16
C ARG A 54 2.85 -4.23 -11.88
N TYR A 55 3.32 -3.88 -10.69
CA TYR A 55 3.49 -2.48 -10.30
C TYR A 55 4.54 -1.82 -11.20
N ASP A 56 4.14 -0.73 -11.88
CA ASP A 56 4.98 0.03 -12.81
C ASP A 56 5.49 1.36 -12.22
N GLY A 57 5.33 1.56 -10.91
CA GLY A 57 5.69 2.79 -10.22
C GLY A 57 4.60 3.86 -10.19
N THR A 58 3.49 3.67 -10.91
CA THR A 58 2.42 4.67 -10.95
C THR A 58 1.49 4.50 -9.74
N HIS A 59 1.02 5.57 -9.09
CA HIS A 59 0.06 5.50 -7.98
C HIS A 59 -1.37 5.24 -8.50
N ILE A 60 -1.60 4.06 -9.07
CA ILE A 60 -2.73 3.74 -9.96
C ILE A 60 -4.10 3.63 -9.26
N CYS A 61 -4.10 3.72 -7.93
CA CYS A 61 -5.23 3.40 -7.08
C CYS A 61 -5.18 4.23 -5.79
N CYS A 62 -6.35 4.63 -5.28
CA CYS A 62 -6.48 5.27 -3.96
C CYS A 62 -6.30 4.32 -2.78
N CYS A 63 -6.12 3.02 -3.04
CA CYS A 63 -5.94 1.99 -2.03
C CYS A 63 -4.63 2.15 -1.24
N GLN A 64 -4.66 1.67 0.01
CA GLN A 64 -3.55 1.84 0.95
C GLN A 64 -2.25 1.15 0.50
N LEU A 65 -2.35 0.07 -0.29
CA LEU A 65 -1.20 -0.60 -0.90
C LEU A 65 -0.45 0.32 -1.87
N CYS A 66 -1.14 0.90 -2.86
CA CYS A 66 -0.54 1.74 -3.90
C CYS A 66 -0.02 3.08 -3.38
N ARG A 67 -0.52 3.58 -2.25
CA ARG A 67 -0.09 4.88 -1.71
C ARG A 67 0.98 4.78 -0.63
N ALA A 68 1.41 3.57 -0.25
CA ALA A 68 2.28 3.33 0.91
C ALA A 68 1.83 4.11 2.17
N GLN A 69 0.55 4.49 2.25
CA GLN A 69 0.08 5.53 3.16
C GLN A 69 0.24 5.13 4.62
N THR A 70 0.16 3.83 4.90
CA THR A 70 0.36 3.27 6.23
C THR A 70 1.84 3.28 6.61
N TRP A 71 2.73 2.91 5.69
CA TRP A 71 4.18 2.98 5.89
C TRP A 71 4.63 4.43 6.13
N VAL A 72 4.24 5.36 5.25
CA VAL A 72 4.56 6.79 5.40
C VAL A 72 3.98 7.37 6.69
N ARG A 73 2.72 7.03 7.05
CA ARG A 73 2.14 7.49 8.33
C ARG A 73 2.89 6.93 9.54
N ASN A 74 3.30 5.67 9.50
CA ASN A 74 4.04 5.04 10.59
C ASN A 74 5.44 5.66 10.72
N ASP A 75 6.11 5.95 9.61
CA ASP A 75 7.43 6.58 9.61
C ASP A 75 7.35 8.01 10.17
N LEU A 76 6.42 8.83 9.67
CA LEU A 76 6.14 10.17 10.21
C LEU A 76 5.74 10.15 11.70
N ARG A 77 5.09 9.08 12.17
CA ARG A 77 4.79 8.90 13.60
C ARG A 77 6.07 8.58 14.37
N GLY A 78 6.94 7.73 13.84
CA GLY A 78 8.24 7.43 14.39
C GLY A 78 9.13 8.67 14.50
N GLU A 79 9.19 9.48 13.45
CA GLU A 79 9.93 10.75 13.43
C GLU A 79 9.43 11.72 14.49
N ARG A 80 8.11 11.93 14.59
CA ARG A 80 7.52 12.77 15.63
C ARG A 80 7.84 12.29 17.04
N ASN A 81 7.80 10.98 17.28
CA ASN A 81 8.18 10.41 18.58
C ASN A 81 9.65 10.67 18.90
N ARG A 82 10.55 10.46 17.93
CA ARG A 82 11.99 10.74 18.08
C ARG A 82 12.25 12.23 18.34
N ALA A 83 11.55 13.12 17.63
CA ALA A 83 11.67 14.57 17.83
C ALA A 83 11.19 14.99 19.22
N ARG A 84 10.07 14.42 19.70
CA ARG A 84 9.55 14.68 21.04
C ARG A 84 10.52 14.24 22.14
N ILE A 85 11.16 13.09 21.99
CA ILE A 85 12.19 12.61 22.92
C ILE A 85 13.38 13.58 22.93
N ARG A 86 13.92 13.92 21.76
CA ARG A 86 15.03 14.87 21.62
C ARG A 86 14.74 16.23 22.26
N LEU A 87 13.55 16.78 22.03
CA LEU A 87 13.13 18.03 22.67
C LEU A 87 13.02 17.89 24.19
N GLY A 88 12.52 16.75 24.69
CA GLY A 88 12.46 16.47 26.12
C GLY A 88 13.83 16.34 26.77
N GLU A 89 14.80 15.73 26.10
CA GLU A 89 16.19 15.65 26.54
C GLU A 89 16.84 17.03 26.57
N ALA A 90 16.72 17.80 25.49
CA ALA A 90 17.23 19.17 25.42
C ALA A 90 16.62 20.08 26.50
N LEU A 91 15.32 19.93 26.80
CA LEU A 91 14.67 20.67 27.89
C LEU A 91 15.18 20.26 29.28
N LYS A 92 15.51 18.98 29.48
CA LYS A 92 16.11 18.52 30.74
C LYS A 92 17.53 19.06 30.89
N GLU A 93 18.31 19.02 29.82
CA GLU A 93 19.66 19.58 29.77
C GLU A 93 19.63 21.08 30.08
N TYR A 94 18.78 21.84 29.39
CA TYR A 94 18.58 23.27 29.63
C TYR A 94 18.14 23.60 31.07
N ARG A 95 17.26 22.78 31.67
CA ARG A 95 16.84 22.97 33.07
C ARG A 95 17.92 22.57 34.07
N GLY A 96 18.77 21.60 33.72
CA GLY A 96 19.85 21.09 34.56
C GLY A 96 21.14 21.89 34.45
N SER A 97 21.34 22.64 33.37
CA SER A 97 22.53 23.48 33.16
C SER A 97 22.54 24.75 34.02
N GLY A 98 21.44 25.09 34.69
CA GLY A 98 21.45 26.12 35.74
C GLY A 98 21.81 27.53 35.30
N ASP A 99 21.91 27.82 33.99
CA ASP A 99 22.09 29.17 33.44
C ASP A 99 20.76 29.95 33.48
N TRP A 100 20.25 30.17 34.68
CA TRP A 100 19.29 31.22 34.98
C TRP A 100 20.07 32.43 35.50
N GLU A 101 20.68 33.20 34.60
CA GLU A 101 21.06 34.59 34.89
C GLU A 101 20.09 35.55 34.18
N ASP A 102 19.36 36.28 35.04
CA ASP A 102 18.41 37.42 34.90
C ASP A 102 17.19 37.31 33.96
#